data_AF-I0SJ08-F1
#
_entry.id   AF-I0SJ08-F1
#
_cell.length_a   1.000
_cell.length_b   1.000
_cell.length_c   1.000
_cell.angle_alpha   90.00
_cell.angle_beta   90.00
_cell.angle_gamma   90.00
#
_symmetry.space_group_name_H-M   'P 1'
#
loop_
_entity.id
_entity.type
_entity.pdbx_description
1 polymer ?
#
loop_
_entity_poly.entity_id
_entity_poly.type
_entity_poly.pdbx_seq_one_letter_code
_entity_poly.pdbx_strand_id
1 'polypeptide(L)'
;MLDFPSRLKEKRKNKGYTQEKISQLLDIGQSAYAKWENGRTEPTLENIVKLSKILDTTTDELLGRQASFEDRIIFDISKYDLSNLKNFSEQEIYDLKATIVLELLDESTDTLAIKNKLAIKNKFDKDEEIILDTVFTEAKVLADEIIEFEKFRRTKRKFKWPWQKINNKRLK
;
A
#
# COMPACT_ATOMS: atom_id res chain seq x y z
N MET A 1 -2.59 -14.12 -15.82
CA MET A 1 -2.34 -12.66 -15.80
C MET A 1 -2.44 -12.16 -17.24
N LEU A 2 -3.11 -11.03 -17.50
CA LEU A 2 -3.21 -10.47 -18.85
C LEU A 2 -1.88 -9.81 -19.25
N ASP A 3 -1.51 -9.89 -20.53
CA ASP A 3 -0.36 -9.17 -21.08
C ASP A 3 -0.64 -7.65 -21.21
N PHE A 4 0.41 -6.87 -21.46
CA PHE A 4 0.28 -5.41 -21.60
C PHE A 4 -0.76 -5.00 -22.67
N PRO A 5 -0.73 -5.56 -23.91
CA PRO A 5 -1.72 -5.23 -24.93
C PRO A 5 -3.17 -5.49 -24.51
N SER A 6 -3.43 -6.64 -23.85
CA SER A 6 -4.77 -6.98 -23.39
C SER A 6 -5.26 -6.04 -22.29
N ARG A 7 -4.39 -5.69 -21.33
CA ARG A 7 -4.74 -4.74 -20.24
C ARG A 7 -4.99 -3.34 -20.75
N LEU A 8 -4.18 -2.86 -21.69
CA LEU A 8 -4.40 -1.57 -22.34
C LEU A 8 -5.78 -1.52 -23.01
N LYS A 9 -6.11 -2.59 -23.76
CA LYS A 9 -7.39 -2.73 -24.46
C LYS A 9 -8.58 -2.80 -23.52
N GLU A 10 -8.45 -3.52 -22.41
CA GLU A 10 -9.47 -3.60 -21.37
C GLU A 10 -9.72 -2.23 -20.73
N LYS A 11 -8.67 -1.57 -20.25
CA LYS A 11 -8.78 -0.24 -19.61
C LYS A 11 -9.40 0.79 -20.56
N ARG A 12 -9.01 0.80 -21.85
CA ARG A 12 -9.65 1.66 -22.86
C ARG A 12 -11.14 1.38 -23.00
N LYS A 13 -11.52 0.11 -23.11
CA LYS A 13 -12.93 -0.29 -23.24
C LYS A 13 -13.74 0.08 -22.00
N ASN A 14 -13.16 -0.04 -20.80
CA ASN A 14 -13.80 0.36 -19.54
C ASN A 14 -14.07 1.87 -19.49
N LYS A 15 -13.24 2.69 -20.16
CA LYS A 15 -13.49 4.12 -20.37
C LYS A 15 -14.48 4.44 -21.49
N GLY A 16 -14.95 3.45 -22.24
CA GLY A 16 -15.83 3.64 -23.39
C GLY A 16 -15.16 4.30 -24.60
N TYR A 17 -13.82 4.34 -24.63
CA TYR A 17 -13.09 4.99 -25.73
C TYR A 17 -12.91 4.06 -26.93
N THR A 18 -13.06 4.61 -28.14
CA THR A 18 -12.59 3.96 -29.37
C THR A 18 -11.07 4.08 -29.48
N GLN A 19 -10.43 3.27 -30.34
CA GLN A 19 -9.00 3.41 -30.63
C GLN A 19 -8.67 4.79 -31.21
N GLU A 20 -9.58 5.34 -32.02
CA GLU A 20 -9.47 6.69 -32.57
C GLU A 20 -9.57 7.77 -31.48
N LYS A 21 -10.54 7.65 -30.57
CA LYS A 21 -10.73 8.64 -29.51
C LYS A 21 -9.51 8.72 -28.61
N ILE A 22 -8.96 7.58 -28.19
CA ILE A 22 -7.80 7.59 -27.30
C ILE A 22 -6.53 8.03 -28.02
N SER A 23 -6.36 7.72 -29.32
CA SER A 23 -5.20 8.21 -30.08
C SER A 23 -5.22 9.74 -30.21
N GLN A 24 -6.41 10.34 -30.35
CA GLN A 24 -6.56 11.81 -30.32
C GLN A 24 -6.20 12.39 -28.95
N LEU A 25 -6.64 11.76 -27.85
CA LEU A 25 -6.29 12.20 -26.50
C LEU A 25 -4.79 12.09 -26.20
N LEU A 26 -4.09 11.16 -26.86
CA LEU A 26 -2.65 10.95 -26.75
C LEU A 26 -1.82 11.80 -27.71
N ASP A 27 -2.46 12.50 -28.66
CA ASP A 27 -1.81 13.20 -29.77
C ASP A 27 -0.89 12.29 -30.61
N ILE A 28 -1.42 11.13 -31.00
CA ILE A 28 -0.72 10.14 -31.86
C ILE A 28 -1.64 9.63 -32.97
N GLY A 29 -1.06 8.97 -33.98
CA GLY A 29 -1.84 8.29 -35.00
C GLY A 29 -2.57 7.05 -34.47
N GLN A 30 -3.82 6.84 -34.89
CA GLN A 30 -4.63 5.66 -34.54
C GLN A 30 -3.90 4.33 -34.84
N SER A 31 -3.16 4.26 -35.94
CA SER A 31 -2.35 3.10 -36.31
C SER A 31 -1.26 2.77 -35.28
N ALA A 32 -0.65 3.79 -34.67
CA ALA A 32 0.33 3.60 -33.61
C ALA A 32 -0.32 2.99 -32.36
N TYR A 33 -1.47 3.54 -31.93
CA TYR A 33 -2.23 3.00 -30.82
C TYR A 33 -2.70 1.55 -31.07
N ALA A 34 -3.20 1.27 -32.28
CA ALA A 34 -3.62 -0.07 -32.67
C ALA A 34 -2.46 -1.08 -32.64
N LYS A 35 -1.24 -0.68 -32.99
CA LYS A 35 -0.06 -1.55 -32.87
C LYS A 35 0.23 -1.93 -31.42
N TRP A 36 0.00 -1.02 -30.46
CA TRP A 36 0.18 -1.31 -29.03
C TRP A 36 -0.83 -2.33 -28.51
N GLU A 37 -2.13 -2.18 -28.83
CA GLU A 37 -3.16 -3.16 -28.43
C GLU A 37 -3.02 -4.53 -29.10
N ASN A 38 -2.27 -4.60 -30.20
CA ASN A 38 -1.97 -5.85 -30.90
C ASN A 38 -0.55 -6.38 -30.59
N GLY A 39 0.18 -5.76 -29.66
CA GLY A 39 1.51 -6.20 -29.25
C GLY A 39 2.59 -6.10 -30.33
N ARG A 40 2.40 -5.28 -31.38
CA ARG A 40 3.37 -5.14 -32.48
C ARG A 40 4.50 -4.16 -32.16
N THR A 41 4.21 -3.15 -31.33
CA THR A 41 5.17 -2.15 -30.86
C THR A 41 4.81 -1.77 -29.44
N GLU A 42 5.74 -1.15 -28.72
CA GLU A 42 5.52 -0.65 -27.37
C GLU A 42 5.34 0.88 -27.36
N PRO A 43 4.56 1.44 -26.41
CA PRO A 43 4.52 2.87 -26.17
C PRO A 43 5.81 3.36 -25.51
N THR A 44 6.16 4.63 -25.72
CA THR A 44 7.26 5.28 -24.99
C THR A 44 6.88 5.47 -23.51
N LEU A 45 7.88 5.71 -22.66
CA LEU A 45 7.66 6.05 -21.25
C LEU A 45 6.70 7.23 -21.07
N GLU A 46 6.88 8.29 -21.88
CA GLU A 46 6.00 9.46 -21.86
C GLU A 46 4.54 9.07 -22.18
N ASN A 47 4.34 8.20 -23.17
CA ASN A 47 3.00 7.72 -23.54
C ASN A 47 2.39 6.84 -22.45
N ILE A 48 3.18 6.05 -21.72
CA ILE A 48 2.72 5.27 -20.57
C ILE A 48 2.21 6.20 -19.46
N VAL A 49 2.92 7.29 -19.18
CA VAL A 49 2.49 8.30 -18.20
C VAL A 49 1.24 9.05 -18.66
N LYS A 50 1.09 9.33 -19.96
CA LYS A 50 -0.15 9.92 -20.50
C LYS A 50 -1.32 8.94 -20.41
N LEU A 51 -1.09 7.67 -20.75
CA LEU A 51 -2.08 6.60 -20.68
C LEU A 51 -2.61 6.43 -19.26
N SER A 52 -1.74 6.42 -18.25
CA SER A 52 -2.15 6.26 -16.85
C SER A 52 -3.13 7.37 -16.43
N LYS A 53 -2.87 8.62 -16.84
CA LYS A 53 -3.77 9.76 -16.62
C LYS A 53 -5.08 9.64 -17.40
N ILE A 54 -5.04 9.33 -18.70
CA ILE A 54 -6.24 9.26 -19.56
C ILE A 54 -7.18 8.12 -19.14
N LEU A 55 -6.61 7.01 -18.67
CA LEU A 55 -7.33 5.80 -18.30
C LEU A 55 -7.67 5.73 -16.80
N ASP A 56 -7.35 6.76 -16.02
CA ASP A 56 -7.47 6.82 -14.56
C ASP A 56 -6.97 5.54 -13.87
N THR A 57 -5.70 5.22 -14.10
CA THR A 57 -5.02 4.03 -13.58
C THR A 57 -3.56 4.39 -13.24
N THR A 58 -2.82 3.48 -12.62
CA THR A 58 -1.39 3.67 -12.37
C THR A 58 -0.55 3.07 -13.49
N THR A 59 0.69 3.53 -13.62
CA THR A 59 1.65 2.90 -14.54
C THR A 59 1.95 1.45 -14.13
N ASP A 60 1.95 1.16 -12.83
CA ASP A 60 2.10 -0.19 -12.30
C ASP A 60 1.00 -1.13 -12.79
N GLU A 61 -0.27 -0.71 -12.68
CA GLU A 61 -1.41 -1.48 -13.19
C GLU A 61 -1.32 -1.70 -14.71
N LEU A 62 -0.93 -0.66 -15.46
CA LEU A 62 -0.73 -0.75 -16.91
C LEU A 62 0.43 -1.66 -17.30
N LEU A 63 1.49 -1.75 -16.50
CA LEU A 63 2.66 -2.61 -16.77
C LEU A 63 2.50 -4.02 -16.20
N GLY A 64 1.59 -4.21 -15.26
CA GLY A 64 1.19 -5.52 -14.74
C GLY A 64 1.81 -5.80 -13.39
N ARG A 65 2.40 -4.76 -12.80
CA ARG A 65 2.78 -4.77 -11.41
C ARG A 65 1.52 -4.57 -10.60
N GLN A 66 0.97 -5.67 -10.11
CA GLN A 66 0.10 -5.59 -8.94
C GLN A 66 1.05 -5.37 -7.77
N ALA A 67 0.92 -4.24 -7.08
CA ALA A 67 1.60 -4.12 -5.81
C ALA A 67 1.04 -5.20 -4.87
N SER A 68 1.76 -6.30 -4.69
CA SER A 68 1.49 -7.19 -3.58
C SER A 68 1.85 -6.44 -2.31
N PHE A 69 1.10 -6.68 -1.25
CA PHE A 69 1.45 -6.17 0.08
C PHE A 69 2.86 -6.63 0.48
N GLU A 70 3.25 -7.82 0.03
CA GLU A 70 4.57 -8.40 0.22
C GLU A 70 5.70 -7.62 -0.47
N ASP A 71 5.44 -6.97 -1.60
CA ASP A 71 6.44 -6.15 -2.32
C ASP A 71 6.71 -4.81 -1.61
N ARG A 72 5.77 -4.34 -0.78
CA ARG A 72 5.83 -3.03 -0.12
C ARG A 72 6.34 -3.12 1.31
N ILE A 73 6.09 -4.23 1.99
CA ILE A 73 6.52 -4.42 3.37
C ILE A 73 7.78 -5.26 3.41
N ILE A 74 8.87 -4.63 3.84
CA ILE A 74 10.03 -5.36 4.32
C ILE A 74 9.60 -6.05 5.62
N PHE A 75 9.30 -7.35 5.57
CA PHE A 75 8.94 -8.16 6.75
C PHE A 75 10.06 -8.27 7.81
N ASP A 76 11.19 -7.61 7.58
CA ASP A 76 12.34 -7.60 8.46
C ASP A 76 12.70 -6.16 8.78
N ILE A 77 12.27 -5.70 9.94
CA ILE A 77 12.53 -4.34 10.41
C ILE A 77 14.03 -4.01 10.45
N SER A 78 14.90 -5.01 10.57
CA SER A 78 16.35 -4.82 10.56
C SER A 78 16.89 -4.43 9.18
N LYS A 79 16.13 -4.62 8.10
CA LYS A 79 16.50 -4.19 6.74
C LYS A 79 16.00 -2.79 6.40
N TYR A 80 15.10 -2.22 7.18
CA TYR A 80 14.68 -0.84 7.01
C TYR A 80 15.86 0.09 7.31
N ASP A 81 16.15 1.02 6.41
CA ASP A 81 17.15 2.07 6.62
C ASP A 81 16.46 3.24 7.31
N LEU A 82 16.86 3.53 8.54
CA LEU A 82 16.28 4.62 9.34
C LEU A 82 17.26 5.78 9.49
N SER A 83 18.35 5.81 8.71
CA SER A 83 19.42 6.81 8.81
C SER A 83 18.97 8.27 8.58
N ASN A 84 17.77 8.48 8.04
CA ASN A 84 17.22 9.79 7.75
C ASN A 84 15.75 9.92 8.20
N LEU A 85 15.42 9.35 9.36
CA LEU A 85 14.04 9.22 9.87
C LEU A 85 13.30 10.56 9.93
N LYS A 86 14.00 11.67 10.22
CA LYS A 86 13.39 13.02 10.28
C LYS A 86 12.76 13.47 8.96
N ASN A 87 13.27 12.96 7.84
CA ASN A 87 12.89 13.39 6.49
C ASN A 87 12.03 12.36 5.77
N PHE A 88 11.50 11.38 6.50
CA PHE A 88 10.58 10.40 5.92
C PHE A 88 9.30 11.08 5.45
N SER A 89 8.86 10.69 4.27
CA SER A 89 7.53 10.97 3.78
C SER A 89 6.47 10.27 4.63
N GLU A 90 5.23 10.74 4.54
CA GLU A 90 4.10 10.14 5.26
C GLU A 90 3.94 8.65 4.93
N GLN A 91 4.15 8.27 3.66
CA GLN A 91 4.09 6.88 3.22
C GLN A 91 5.18 6.02 3.88
N GLU A 92 6.42 6.52 3.98
CA GLU A 92 7.51 5.79 4.63
C GLU A 92 7.24 5.58 6.12
N ILE A 93 6.63 6.57 6.78
CA ILE A 93 6.19 6.43 8.18
C ILE A 93 5.09 5.37 8.32
N TYR A 94 4.10 5.33 7.41
CA TYR A 94 3.08 4.29 7.42
C TYR A 94 3.67 2.90 7.18
N ASP A 95 4.60 2.77 6.23
CA ASP A 95 5.25 1.51 5.91
C ASP A 95 6.10 1.00 7.09
N LEU A 96 6.83 1.91 7.76
CA LEU A 96 7.56 1.60 8.99
C LEU A 96 6.62 1.15 10.11
N LYS A 97 5.51 1.89 10.33
CA LYS A 97 4.52 1.54 11.35
C LYS A 97 3.92 0.16 11.08
N ALA A 98 3.52 -0.12 9.84
CA ALA A 98 2.98 -1.42 9.44
C ALA A 98 3.99 -2.55 9.68
N THR A 99 5.27 -2.30 9.36
CA THR A 99 6.35 -3.26 9.62
C THR A 99 6.51 -3.56 11.12
N ILE A 100 6.51 -2.52 11.97
CA ILE A 100 6.58 -2.68 13.43
C ILE A 100 5.38 -3.48 13.94
N VAL A 101 4.16 -3.16 13.49
CA VAL A 101 2.94 -3.88 13.89
C VAL A 101 3.07 -5.36 13.59
N LEU A 102 3.51 -5.73 12.38
CA LEU A 102 3.65 -7.13 11.99
C LEU A 102 4.67 -7.88 12.84
N GLU A 103 5.80 -7.25 13.17
CA GLU A 103 6.80 -7.82 14.08
C GLU A 103 6.19 -8.04 15.47
N LEU A 104 5.47 -7.05 16.00
CA LEU A 104 4.84 -7.11 17.32
C LEU A 104 3.70 -8.14 17.43
N LEU A 105 3.10 -8.53 16.31
CA LEU A 105 2.12 -9.62 16.27
C LEU A 105 2.78 -11.00 16.39
N ASP A 106 4.10 -11.11 16.17
CA ASP A 106 4.85 -12.32 16.46
C ASP A 106 5.08 -12.42 17.98
N GLU A 107 4.37 -13.36 18.63
CA GLU A 107 4.42 -13.62 20.08
C GLU A 107 5.84 -13.90 20.60
N SER A 108 6.81 -14.16 19.72
CA SER A 108 8.21 -14.38 20.09
C SER A 108 9.03 -13.10 20.27
N THR A 109 8.50 -11.93 19.91
CA THR A 109 9.27 -10.67 19.90
C THR A 109 8.82 -9.68 20.97
N ASP A 110 9.79 -9.02 21.60
CA ASP A 110 9.54 -7.95 22.57
C ASP A 110 9.76 -6.58 21.91
N THR A 111 8.78 -5.68 22.11
CA THR A 111 8.85 -4.24 21.80
C THR A 111 10.19 -3.60 22.13
N LEU A 112 10.73 -3.88 23.32
CA LEU A 112 11.98 -3.27 23.79
C LEU A 112 13.19 -3.84 23.03
N ALA A 113 13.17 -5.13 22.71
CA ALA A 113 14.22 -5.77 21.93
C ALA A 113 14.28 -5.21 20.51
N ILE A 114 13.12 -4.95 19.88
CA ILE A 114 13.03 -4.37 18.54
C ILE A 114 13.55 -2.93 18.54
N LYS A 115 13.08 -2.10 19.48
CA LYS A 115 13.54 -0.71 19.63
C LYS A 115 15.06 -0.63 19.84
N ASN A 116 15.61 -1.49 20.71
CA ASN A 116 17.05 -1.55 20.96
C ASN A 116 17.84 -1.96 19.70
N LYS A 117 17.37 -2.97 18.94
CA LYS A 117 18.00 -3.37 17.67
C LYS A 117 18.06 -2.21 16.67
N LEU A 118 16.97 -1.44 16.55
CA LEU A 118 16.90 -0.30 15.64
C LEU A 118 17.79 0.86 16.10
N ALA A 119 17.81 1.17 17.39
CA ALA A 119 18.64 2.23 17.95
C ALA A 119 20.14 1.94 17.76
N ILE A 120 20.57 0.70 18.02
CA ILE A 120 21.97 0.29 17.85
C ILE A 120 22.41 0.37 16.37
N LYS A 121 21.52 0.00 15.44
CA LYS A 121 21.83 0.01 14.00
C LYS A 121 22.00 1.43 13.45
N ASN A 122 21.13 2.37 13.85
CA ASN A 122 20.97 3.64 13.13
C ASN A 122 21.56 4.86 13.85
N LYS A 123 22.04 4.75 15.10
CA LYS A 123 22.66 5.86 15.86
C LYS A 123 21.83 7.15 15.85
N PHE A 124 20.56 7.02 16.22
CA PHE A 124 19.61 8.14 16.22
C PHE A 124 20.05 9.32 17.08
N ASP A 125 19.68 10.52 16.64
CA ASP A 125 19.68 11.68 17.52
C ASP A 125 18.39 11.78 18.35
N LYS A 126 18.33 12.76 19.26
CA LYS A 126 17.20 12.92 20.19
C LYS A 126 15.85 13.13 19.51
N ASP A 127 15.80 13.83 18.38
CA ASP A 127 14.52 14.07 17.72
C ASP A 127 14.07 12.81 16.98
N GLU A 128 15.01 12.07 16.39
CA GLU A 128 14.73 10.77 15.76
C GLU A 128 14.26 9.73 16.78
N GLU A 129 14.84 9.71 17.97
CA GLU A 129 14.36 8.86 19.08
C GLU A 129 12.91 9.19 19.45
N ILE A 130 12.53 10.47 19.49
CA ILE A 130 11.16 10.89 19.78
C ILE A 130 10.19 10.46 18.67
N ILE A 131 10.57 10.64 17.40
CA ILE A 131 9.77 10.21 16.24
C ILE A 131 9.57 8.70 16.32
N LEU A 132 10.65 7.95 16.53
CA LEU A 132 10.61 6.50 16.63
C LEU A 132 9.68 6.05 17.76
N ASP A 133 9.78 6.66 18.94
CA ASP A 133 8.93 6.34 20.09
C ASP A 133 7.45 6.59 19.84
N THR A 134 7.15 7.67 19.14
CA THR A 134 5.78 7.97 18.73
C THR A 134 5.25 6.89 17.80
N VAL A 135 6.02 6.52 16.76
CA VAL A 135 5.64 5.47 15.80
C VAL A 135 5.46 4.12 16.49
N PHE A 136 6.37 3.74 17.41
CA PHE A 136 6.28 2.50 18.18
C PHE A 136 5.05 2.47 19.09
N THR A 137 4.72 3.59 19.72
CA THR A 137 3.55 3.69 20.60
C THR A 137 2.27 3.45 19.79
N GLU A 138 2.15 4.12 18.64
CA GLU A 138 1.00 3.96 17.75
C GLU A 138 0.91 2.55 17.15
N ALA A 139 2.05 1.97 16.74
CA ALA A 139 2.12 0.59 16.26
C ALA A 139 1.70 -0.41 17.33
N LYS A 140 2.16 -0.23 18.57
CA LYS A 140 1.81 -1.11 19.69
C LYS A 140 0.33 -1.08 20.01
N VAL A 141 -0.29 0.11 20.04
CA VAL A 141 -1.74 0.25 20.24
C VAL A 141 -2.50 -0.56 19.19
N LEU A 142 -2.13 -0.44 17.90
CA LEU A 142 -2.78 -1.18 16.83
C LEU A 142 -2.55 -2.70 16.95
N ALA A 143 -1.33 -3.13 17.30
CA ALA A 143 -1.02 -4.55 17.50
C ALA A 143 -1.84 -5.16 18.65
N ASP A 144 -1.94 -4.46 19.78
CA ASP A 144 -2.75 -4.87 20.93
C ASP A 144 -4.24 -4.99 20.57
N GLU A 145 -4.78 -4.04 19.79
CA GLU A 145 -6.15 -4.10 19.26
C GLU A 145 -6.39 -5.33 18.37
N ILE A 146 -5.44 -5.65 17.48
CA ILE A 146 -5.50 -6.82 16.60
C ILE A 146 -5.44 -8.12 17.43
N ILE A 147 -4.55 -8.19 18.42
CA ILE A 147 -4.42 -9.36 19.30
C ILE A 147 -5.72 -9.58 20.08
N GLU A 148 -6.30 -8.54 20.65
CA GLU A 148 -7.58 -8.62 21.37
C GLU A 148 -8.73 -9.03 20.44
N PHE A 149 -8.76 -8.51 19.21
CA PHE A 149 -9.72 -8.93 18.20
C PHE A 149 -9.57 -10.42 17.84
N GLU A 150 -8.36 -10.92 17.64
CA GLU A 150 -8.10 -12.33 17.34
C GLU A 150 -8.48 -13.24 18.50
N LYS A 151 -8.15 -12.87 19.75
CA LYS A 151 -8.64 -13.57 20.96
C LYS A 151 -10.16 -13.62 20.98
N PHE A 152 -10.82 -12.49 20.76
CA PHE A 152 -12.28 -12.42 20.69
C PHE A 152 -12.83 -13.35 19.59
N ARG A 153 -12.29 -13.27 18.36
CA ARG A 153 -12.71 -14.09 17.22
C ARG A 153 -12.62 -15.59 17.52
N ARG A 154 -11.55 -16.03 18.19
CA ARG A 154 -11.34 -17.43 18.60
C ARG A 154 -12.37 -17.91 19.62
N THR A 155 -12.94 -17.03 20.45
CA THR A 155 -13.94 -17.41 21.47
C THR A 155 -15.33 -17.76 20.92
N LYS A 156 -15.60 -17.64 19.60
CA LYS A 156 -16.90 -17.90 18.93
C LYS A 156 -18.12 -17.20 19.56
N ARG A 157 -17.92 -16.19 20.43
CA ARG A 157 -19.02 -15.41 21.02
C ARG A 157 -19.63 -14.50 19.94
N LYS A 158 -20.95 -14.28 19.97
CA LYS A 158 -21.61 -13.33 19.05
C LYS A 158 -21.02 -11.94 19.27
N PHE A 159 -20.31 -11.40 18.27
CA PHE A 159 -19.80 -10.04 18.30
C PHE A 159 -20.96 -9.06 18.21
N LYS A 160 -21.08 -8.18 19.22
CA LYS A 160 -22.01 -7.05 19.15
C LYS A 160 -21.24 -5.80 18.79
N TRP A 161 -21.37 -5.39 17.55
CA TRP A 161 -20.74 -4.19 17.03
C TRP A 161 -21.17 -2.94 17.83
N PRO A 162 -20.31 -1.92 17.96
CA PRO A 162 -20.61 -0.71 18.72
C PRO A 162 -21.95 -0.04 18.33
N TRP A 163 -22.28 -0.01 17.03
CA TRP A 163 -23.55 0.54 16.54
C TRP A 163 -24.78 -0.30 16.94
N GLN A 164 -24.62 -1.60 17.21
CA GLN A 164 -25.70 -2.46 17.71
C GLN A 164 -26.03 -2.20 19.18
N LYS A 165 -25.15 -1.52 19.93
CA LYS A 165 -25.38 -1.12 21.33
C LYS A 165 -26.19 0.18 21.44
N ILE A 166 -26.24 0.99 20.39
CA ILE A 166 -26.88 2.32 20.40
C ILE A 166 -28.41 2.23 20.30
N ASN A 167 -28.94 1.19 19.66
CA ASN A 167 -30.39 1.04 19.45
C ASN A 167 -31.21 0.65 20.69
N ASN A 168 -30.57 0.26 21.81
CA ASN A 168 -31.27 -0.14 23.03
C ASN A 168 -31.47 0.99 24.06
N LYS A 169 -31.08 2.23 23.75
CA LYS A 169 -31.27 3.40 24.66
C LYS A 169 -32.36 4.38 24.22
N ARG A 170 -33.13 4.09 23.16
CA ARG A 170 -34.24 4.95 22.68
C ARG A 170 -35.64 4.35 22.82
N LEU A 171 -35.80 3.29 23.61
CA LEU A 171 -37.10 2.74 23.98
C LEU A 171 -37.20 2.60 25.51
N LYS A 172 -37.27 3.73 26.19
CA LYS A 172 -37.93 3.90 27.49
C LYS A 172 -38.47 5.32 27.57
#